data_AF-A0A9E5P8I1-F1
#
_entry.id   AF-A0A9E5P8I1-F1
#
_cell.length_a   1.000
_cell.length_b   1.000
_cell.length_c   1.000
_cell.angle_alpha   90.00
_cell.angle_beta   90.00
_cell.angle_gamma   90.00
#
_symmetry.space_group_name_H-M   'P 1'
#
loop_
_entity.id
_entity.type
_entity.pdbx_description
1 polymer ?
#
loop_
_entity_poly.entity_id
_entity_poly.type
_entity_poly.pdbx_seq_one_letter_code
_entity_poly.pdbx_strand_id
1 'polypeptide(L)'
;MNDRESHNQCTGKFIELANQLKDEGFDVRLVSAALMSASGVYATYVAAGNTGALQPSGVEKVTEAYRRSLEHIQEAKKAQASAATEAGSEETRQ
;
A
#
# COMPACT_ATOMS: atom_id res chain seq x y z
N MET A 1 -14.94 9.46 12.20
CA MET A 1 -13.88 8.96 11.31
C MET A 1 -14.45 7.75 10.60
N ASN A 2 -14.57 7.80 9.27
CA ASN A 2 -15.08 6.66 8.50
C ASN A 2 -13.93 5.65 8.24
N ASP A 3 -14.25 4.39 7.99
CA ASP A 3 -13.28 3.30 7.79
C ASP A 3 -12.22 3.62 6.73
N ARG A 4 -12.61 4.30 5.65
CA ARG A 4 -11.70 4.77 4.59
C ARG A 4 -10.68 5.80 5.10
N GLU A 5 -11.13 6.70 5.97
CA GLU A 5 -10.30 7.77 6.51
C GLU A 5 -9.30 7.22 7.54
N SER A 6 -9.75 6.30 8.41
CA SER A 6 -8.91 5.54 9.32
C SER A 6 -7.89 4.69 8.57
N HIS A 7 -8.30 4.01 7.51
CA HIS A 7 -7.41 3.24 6.64
C HIS A 7 -6.32 4.11 6.00
N ASN A 8 -6.70 5.28 5.47
CA ASN A 8 -5.75 6.22 4.87
C ASN A 8 -4.76 6.77 5.90
N GLN A 9 -5.23 7.07 7.12
CA GLN A 9 -4.37 7.52 8.21
C GLN A 9 -3.33 6.45 8.57
N CYS A 10 -3.76 5.19 8.74
CA CYS A 10 -2.84 4.08 9.02
C CYS A 10 -1.84 3.87 7.88
N THR A 11 -2.30 3.93 6.63
CA THR A 11 -1.43 3.82 5.44
C THR A 11 -0.40 4.93 5.42
N GLY A 12 -0.80 6.17 5.70
CA GLY A 12 0.11 7.32 5.78
C GLY A 12 1.26 7.11 6.77
N LYS A 13 0.97 6.59 7.96
CA LYS A 13 2.00 6.30 8.97
C LYS A 13 3.03 5.26 8.50
N PHE A 14 2.61 4.24 7.75
CA PHE A 14 3.56 3.27 7.19
C PHE A 14 4.46 3.91 6.12
N ILE A 15 3.91 4.82 5.30
CA ILE A 15 4.67 5.55 4.29
C ILE A 15 5.64 6.54 4.93
N GLU A 16 5.22 7.25 5.98
CA GLU A 16 6.10 8.14 6.75
C GLU A 16 7.31 7.38 7.30
N LEU A 17 7.10 6.23 7.92
CA LEU A 17 8.19 5.39 8.41
C LEU A 17 9.10 4.90 7.28
N ALA A 18 8.53 4.47 6.14
CA ALA A 18 9.31 4.06 4.98
C ALA A 18 10.17 5.22 4.43
N ASN A 19 9.64 6.44 4.41
CA ASN A 19 10.38 7.63 4.01
C ASN A 19 11.51 7.96 5.00
N GLN A 20 11.27 7.82 6.31
CA GLN A 20 12.31 7.99 7.33
C GLN A 20 13.47 7.02 7.11
N LEU A 21 13.19 5.73 6.87
CA LEU A 21 14.23 4.73 6.59
C LEU A 21 15.01 5.06 5.31
N LYS A 22 14.34 5.54 4.26
CA LYS A 22 15.02 6.05 3.07
C LYS A 22 15.96 7.21 3.43
N ASP A 23 15.50 8.15 4.24
CA ASP A 23 16.25 9.36 4.61
C ASP A 23 17.41 9.06 5.58
N GLU A 24 17.35 7.96 6.32
CA GLU A 24 18.46 7.37 7.09
C GLU A 24 19.55 6.74 6.22
N GLY A 25 19.33 6.64 4.89
CA GLY A 25 20.31 6.17 3.92
C GLY A 25 20.13 4.71 3.47
N PHE A 26 19.04 4.04 3.86
CA PHE A 26 18.73 2.70 3.37
C PHE A 26 18.30 2.73 1.89
N ASP A 27 18.72 1.73 1.11
CA ASP A 27 18.30 1.58 -0.29
C ASP A 27 16.77 1.43 -0.38
N VAL A 28 16.13 2.18 -1.29
CA VAL A 28 14.66 2.21 -1.40
C VAL A 28 14.07 0.83 -1.72
N ARG A 29 14.80 -0.02 -2.47
CA ARG A 29 14.36 -1.40 -2.75
C ARG A 29 14.46 -2.26 -1.50
N LEU A 30 15.46 -2.02 -0.65
CA LEU A 30 15.56 -2.68 0.65
C LEU A 30 14.38 -2.28 1.55
N VAL A 31 14.07 -0.99 1.65
CA VAL A 31 12.91 -0.50 2.43
C VAL A 31 11.61 -1.09 1.90
N SER A 32 11.44 -1.16 0.58
CA SER A 32 10.26 -1.77 -0.04
C SER A 32 10.14 -3.26 0.27
N ALA A 33 11.24 -4.02 0.17
CA ALA A 33 11.27 -5.43 0.53
C ALA A 33 10.94 -5.64 2.02
N ALA A 34 11.50 -4.82 2.91
CA ALA A 34 11.23 -4.88 4.34
C ALA A 34 9.76 -4.59 4.66
N LEU A 35 9.14 -3.60 3.99
CA LEU A 35 7.73 -3.29 4.17
C LEU A 35 6.81 -4.45 3.74
N MET A 36 7.15 -5.11 2.62
CA MET A 36 6.44 -6.31 2.18
C MET A 36 6.57 -7.43 3.22
N SER A 37 7.78 -7.70 3.72
CA SER A 37 7.98 -8.71 4.77
C SER A 37 7.20 -8.36 6.06
N ALA A 38 7.24 -7.12 6.50
CA ALA A 38 6.49 -6.65 7.68
C ALA A 38 4.98 -6.85 7.51
N SER A 39 4.43 -6.53 6.32
CA SER A 39 3.01 -6.79 6.03
C SER A 39 2.65 -8.28 6.08
N GLY A 40 3.53 -9.16 5.59
CA GLY A 40 3.32 -10.61 5.62
C GLY A 40 3.34 -11.18 7.02
N VAL A 41 4.26 -10.70 7.87
CA VAL A 41 4.32 -11.06 9.30
C VAL A 41 3.04 -10.61 10.01
N TYR A 42 2.61 -9.37 9.79
CA TYR A 42 1.41 -8.84 10.42
C TYR A 42 0.13 -9.56 9.94
N ALA A 43 0.01 -9.85 8.65
CA ALA A 43 -1.10 -10.62 8.09
C ALA A 43 -1.15 -12.05 8.66
N THR A 44 0.02 -12.68 8.83
CA THR A 44 0.13 -14.00 9.48
C THR A 44 -0.33 -13.94 10.93
N TYR A 45 0.12 -12.93 11.68
CA TYR A 45 -0.32 -12.70 13.06
C TYR A 45 -1.84 -12.53 13.17
N VAL A 46 -2.44 -11.70 12.31
CA VAL A 46 -3.89 -11.46 12.32
C VAL A 46 -4.68 -12.74 12.04
N ALA A 47 -4.20 -13.58 11.13
CA ALA A 47 -4.91 -14.78 10.71
C ALA A 47 -4.65 -16.01 11.61
N ALA A 48 -3.46 -16.14 12.18
CA ALA A 48 -2.99 -17.36 12.83
C ALA A 48 -2.53 -17.15 14.30
N GLY A 49 -2.46 -15.90 14.79
CA GLY A 49 -1.98 -15.56 16.13
C GLY A 49 -0.45 -15.65 16.26
N ASN A 50 0.05 -15.51 17.49
CA ASN A 50 1.49 -15.38 17.78
C ASN A 50 2.35 -16.63 17.49
N THR A 51 1.74 -17.82 17.44
CA THR A 51 2.46 -19.09 17.25
C THR A 51 2.01 -19.84 16.01
N GLY A 52 1.09 -19.26 15.23
CA GLY A 52 0.50 -19.89 14.06
C GLY A 52 1.20 -19.48 12.78
N ALA A 53 1.23 -20.41 11.82
CA ALA A 53 1.59 -20.14 10.44
C ALA A 53 0.33 -20.12 9.58
N LEU A 54 0.36 -19.37 8.48
CA LEU A 54 -0.70 -19.45 7.47
C LEU A 54 -0.72 -20.85 6.86
N GLN A 55 -1.89 -21.47 6.86
CA GLN A 55 -2.18 -22.61 5.98
C GLN A 55 -2.12 -22.15 4.52
N PRO A 56 -1.93 -23.04 3.53
CA PRO A 56 -1.85 -22.67 2.11
C PRO A 56 -3.01 -21.77 1.65
N SER A 57 -4.24 -22.08 2.07
CA SER A 57 -5.43 -21.27 1.77
C SER A 57 -5.41 -19.88 2.42
N GLY A 58 -4.68 -19.70 3.52
CA GLY A 58 -4.44 -18.40 4.14
C GLY A 58 -3.49 -17.55 3.33
N VAL A 59 -2.43 -18.15 2.78
CA VAL A 59 -1.48 -17.48 1.88
C VAL A 59 -2.20 -16.98 0.63
N GLU A 60 -3.06 -17.81 0.03
CA GLU A 60 -3.88 -17.43 -1.12
C GLU A 60 -4.78 -16.23 -0.81
N LYS A 61 -5.49 -16.24 0.33
CA LYS A 61 -6.37 -15.14 0.75
C LYS A 61 -5.62 -13.82 0.93
N VAL A 62 -4.45 -13.85 1.58
CA VAL A 62 -3.62 -12.64 1.77
C VAL A 62 -3.11 -12.12 0.43
N THR A 63 -2.68 -13.02 -0.45
CA THR A 63 -2.20 -12.67 -1.79
C THR A 63 -3.30 -12.03 -2.64
N GLU A 64 -4.50 -12.60 -2.59
CA GLU A 64 -5.67 -12.07 -3.31
C GLU A 64 -6.12 -10.71 -2.76
N ALA A 65 -6.10 -10.53 -1.43
CA ALA A 65 -6.37 -9.23 -0.82
C ALA A 65 -5.35 -8.18 -1.28
N TYR A 66 -4.07 -8.53 -1.29
CA TYR A 66 -3.00 -7.64 -1.74
C TYR A 66 -3.15 -7.27 -3.23
N ARG A 67 -3.51 -8.24 -4.08
CA ARG A 67 -3.80 -8.01 -5.50
C ARG A 67 -4.90 -6.95 -5.67
N ARG A 68 -6.04 -7.13 -5.00
CA ARG A 68 -7.17 -6.19 -5.09
C ARG A 68 -6.80 -4.79 -4.61
N SER A 69 -6.01 -4.69 -3.54
CA SER A 69 -5.49 -3.41 -3.08
C SER A 69 -4.61 -2.74 -4.12
N LEU A 70 -3.71 -3.49 -4.77
CA LEU A 70 -2.88 -2.96 -5.85
C LEU A 70 -3.70 -2.50 -7.05
N GLU A 71 -4.68 -3.29 -7.49
CA GLU A 71 -5.58 -2.95 -8.59
C GLU A 71 -6.30 -1.63 -8.32
N HIS A 72 -6.90 -1.47 -7.14
CA HIS A 72 -7.52 -0.21 -6.73
C HIS A 72 -6.55 0.97 -6.73
N ILE A 73 -5.31 0.78 -6.27
CA ILE A 73 -4.29 1.84 -6.29
C ILE A 73 -3.96 2.25 -7.73
N GLN A 74 -3.81 1.27 -8.63
CA GLN A 74 -3.52 1.56 -10.05
C GLN A 74 -4.69 2.27 -10.73
N GLU A 75 -5.92 1.86 -10.46
CA GLU A 75 -7.13 2.53 -10.96
C GLU A 75 -7.21 3.97 -10.47
N ALA A 76 -6.99 4.21 -9.18
CA ALA A 76 -6.98 5.54 -8.61
C ALA A 76 -5.87 6.43 -9.23
N LYS A 77 -4.67 5.88 -9.43
CA LYS A 77 -3.57 6.60 -10.10
C LYS A 77 -3.90 6.93 -11.55
N LYS A 78 -4.50 6.01 -12.30
CA LYS A 78 -4.94 6.25 -13.68
C LYS A 78 -5.99 7.36 -13.74
N ALA A 79 -7.00 7.32 -12.86
CA ALA A 79 -8.04 8.35 -12.79
C ALA A 79 -7.45 9.74 -12.50
N GLN A 80 -6.49 9.84 -11.58
CA GLN A 80 -5.78 11.10 -11.28
C GLN A 80 -4.95 11.60 -12.47
N ALA A 81 -4.25 10.69 -13.17
CA ALA A 81 -3.46 11.06 -14.34
C ALA A 81 -4.33 11.57 -15.50
N SER A 82 -5.48 10.95 -15.75
CA SER A 82 -6.44 11.42 -16.77
C SER A 82 -7.00 12.79 -16.41
N ALA A 83 -7.43 13.00 -15.17
CA ALA A 83 -7.95 14.29 -14.72
C ALA A 83 -6.91 15.42 -14.78
N ALA A 84 -5.64 15.13 -14.45
CA ALA A 84 -4.55 16.11 -14.57
C ALA A 84 -4.22 16.46 -16.03
N THR A 85 -4.39 15.50 -16.95
CA THR A 85 -4.19 15.72 -18.40
C THR A 85 -5.30 16.59 -18.98
N GLU A 86 -6.55 16.38 -18.56
CA GLU A 86 -7.70 17.18 -18.98
C GLU A 86 -7.60 18.63 -18.46
N ALA A 87 -7.24 18.83 -17.19
CA ALA A 87 -7.07 20.16 -16.59
C ALA A 87 -5.94 20.98 -17.26
N GLY A 88 -4.79 20.35 -17.56
CA GLY A 88 -3.70 21.03 -18.27
C GLY A 88 -4.04 21.38 -19.72
N SER A 89 -4.98 20.67 -20.34
CA SER A 89 -5.45 20.95 -21.70
C SER A 89 -6.47 22.11 -21.77
N GLU A 90 -7.19 22.39 -20.69
CA GLU A 90 -8.06 23.57 -20.56
C GLU A 90 -7.27 24.84 -20.22
N GLU A 91 -6.22 24.74 -19.40
CA GLU A 91 -5.38 25.88 -19.00
C GLU A 91 -4.49 26.41 -20.15
N THR A 92 -4.16 25.56 -21.13
CA THR A 92 -3.40 25.96 -22.34
C THR A 92 -4.27 26.61 -23.42
N ARG A 93 -5.61 26.60 -23.26
CA ARG A 93 -6.58 27.12 -24.24
C ARG A 93 -7.17 28.49 -23.87
N GLN A 94 -6.77 29.08 -22.75
CA GLN A 94 -7.08 30.46 -22.35
C GLN A 94 -5.89 31.38 -22.63
#